data_AF-A0A2V7WDY7-F1
#
_entry.id   AF-A0A2V7WDY7-F1
#
_cell.length_a   1.000
_cell.length_b   1.000
_cell.length_c   1.000
_cell.angle_alpha   90.00
_cell.angle_beta   90.00
_cell.angle_gamma   90.00
#
_symmetry.space_group_name_H-M   'P 1'
#
loop_
_entity.id
_entity.type
_entity.pdbx_description
1 polymer ?
#
loop_
_entity_poly.entity_id
_entity_poly.type
_entity_poly.pdbx_seq_one_letter_code
_entity_poly.pdbx_strand_id
1 'polypeptide(L)'
;MDHAVALVQAYLQLNGYFTSAEYPVIAGAGRNGFRTVTDIDILAFRFPGGEPMARSRRAPKLIDTSELDPGLAVPKESIDMIIGEVKEGRVGINTGIRDPRVLKTVINRFGEVGDAERVVLELLNAGDACIPPTSSVRLIAFGSFPPGSQVPPCRIISLGHVLSYLQAYVHRHWHMLRHLQFKDPAFGFLMTMEKARRGGAGRRGEQGVEVVPPKSEERVPNGRRAGETARQFPPRVRRRR
;
A
#
# COMPACT_ATOMS: atom_id res chain seq x y z
N MET A 1 -12.86 4.70 -8.52
CA MET A 1 -11.81 4.03 -7.74
C MET A 1 -12.35 3.53 -6.42
N ASP A 2 -12.65 2.24 -6.40
CA ASP A 2 -12.86 1.40 -5.22
C ASP A 2 -11.67 1.49 -4.25
N HIS A 3 -11.94 1.47 -2.93
CA HIS A 3 -10.92 1.67 -1.90
C HIS A 3 -9.92 0.52 -1.81
N ALA A 4 -10.37 -0.73 -1.95
CA ALA A 4 -9.46 -1.87 -2.01
C ALA A 4 -8.60 -1.84 -3.27
N VAL A 5 -9.14 -1.40 -4.41
CA VAL A 5 -8.35 -1.22 -5.64
C VAL A 5 -7.24 -0.18 -5.43
N ALA A 6 -7.56 0.96 -4.80
CA ALA A 6 -6.56 1.97 -4.44
C ALA A 6 -5.47 1.41 -3.50
N LEU A 7 -5.85 0.58 -2.53
CA LEU A 7 -4.90 -0.06 -1.61
C LEU A 7 -3.96 -1.03 -2.34
N VAL A 8 -4.49 -1.86 -3.23
CA VAL A 8 -3.69 -2.79 -4.05
C VAL A 8 -2.78 -2.02 -5.00
N GLN A 9 -3.29 -0.93 -5.59
CA GLN A 9 -2.49 -0.05 -6.44
C GLN A 9 -1.29 0.53 -5.69
N ALA A 10 -1.51 1.11 -4.51
CA ALA A 10 -0.45 1.61 -3.65
C ALA A 10 0.60 0.54 -3.32
N TYR A 11 0.15 -0.67 -3.02
CA TYR A 11 1.02 -1.81 -2.74
C TYR A 11 1.88 -2.22 -3.93
N LEU A 12 1.29 -2.34 -5.12
CA LEU A 12 2.03 -2.68 -6.33
C LEU A 12 3.04 -1.57 -6.70
N GLN A 13 2.66 -0.30 -6.55
CA GLN A 13 3.55 0.83 -6.82
C GLN A 13 4.78 0.84 -5.91
N LEU A 14 4.62 0.56 -4.61
CA LEU A 14 5.77 0.41 -3.71
C LEU A 14 6.66 -0.79 -4.04
N ASN A 15 6.09 -1.83 -4.65
CA ASN A 15 6.84 -2.97 -5.16
C ASN A 15 7.46 -2.70 -6.55
N GLY A 16 7.41 -1.46 -7.03
CA GLY A 16 8.07 -1.02 -8.26
C GLY A 16 7.25 -1.25 -9.53
N TYR A 17 5.93 -1.44 -9.42
CA TYR A 17 5.06 -1.58 -10.59
C TYR A 17 4.46 -0.25 -11.02
N PHE A 18 4.35 -0.08 -12.32
CA PHE A 18 3.40 0.85 -12.92
C PHE A 18 2.03 0.18 -12.96
N THR A 19 0.97 0.94 -12.68
CA THR A 19 -0.38 0.40 -12.48
C THR A 19 -1.42 1.17 -13.29
N SER A 20 -2.41 0.46 -13.82
CA SER A 20 -3.66 1.01 -14.34
C SER A 20 -4.82 0.30 -13.67
N ALA A 21 -5.58 1.01 -12.84
CA ALA A 21 -6.79 0.50 -12.23
C ALA A 21 -8.00 0.66 -13.16
N GLU A 22 -9.04 -0.16 -12.93
CA GLU A 22 -10.32 -0.12 -13.66
C GLU A 22 -10.10 -0.10 -15.20
N TYR A 23 -9.20 -0.99 -15.67
CA TYR A 23 -8.75 -0.99 -17.05
C TYR A 23 -9.83 -1.54 -17.99
N PRO A 24 -10.34 -0.73 -18.94
CA PRO A 24 -11.46 -1.16 -19.77
C PRO A 24 -11.02 -2.13 -20.87
N VAL A 25 -11.65 -3.30 -20.92
CA VAL A 25 -11.47 -4.25 -22.01
C VAL A 25 -12.64 -4.14 -22.98
N ILE A 26 -12.36 -3.48 -24.09
CA ILE A 26 -13.26 -3.30 -25.22
C ILE A 26 -12.90 -4.36 -26.26
N ALA A 27 -13.87 -5.22 -26.61
CA ALA A 27 -13.76 -6.06 -27.78
C ALA A 27 -14.67 -5.51 -28.88
N GLY A 28 -14.17 -5.50 -30.12
CA GLY A 28 -15.00 -5.15 -31.26
C GLY A 28 -16.04 -6.24 -31.51
N ALA A 29 -17.31 -5.86 -31.57
CA ALA A 29 -18.33 -6.66 -32.25
C ALA A 29 -18.40 -6.18 -33.71
N GLY A 30 -18.66 -7.10 -34.65
CA GLY A 30 -18.74 -6.77 -36.08
C GLY A 30 -19.73 -5.64 -36.40
N ARG A 31 -19.57 -5.05 -37.60
CA ARG A 31 -20.31 -3.98 -38.31
C ARG A 31 -21.04 -2.82 -37.57
N ASN A 32 -21.51 -2.90 -36.32
CA ASN A 32 -22.32 -1.84 -35.69
C ASN A 32 -22.14 -1.70 -34.15
N GLY A 33 -20.91 -1.55 -33.67
CA GLY A 33 -20.66 -0.92 -32.36
C GLY A 33 -19.68 -1.65 -31.43
N PHE A 34 -19.00 -0.85 -30.62
CA PHE A 34 -18.10 -1.32 -29.56
C PHE A 34 -18.92 -1.85 -28.39
N ARG A 35 -18.54 -3.01 -27.84
CA ARG A 35 -19.07 -3.52 -26.57
C ARG A 35 -17.93 -3.67 -25.58
N THR A 36 -18.00 -2.94 -24.47
CA THR A 36 -17.14 -3.22 -23.31
C THR A 36 -17.48 -4.62 -22.82
N VAL A 37 -16.49 -5.51 -22.79
CA VAL A 37 -16.67 -6.91 -22.39
C VAL A 37 -16.64 -7.02 -20.88
N THR A 38 -15.65 -6.39 -20.24
CA THR A 38 -15.47 -6.27 -18.79
C THR A 38 -14.37 -5.25 -18.51
N ASP A 39 -14.34 -4.74 -17.28
CA ASP A 39 -13.18 -4.00 -16.77
C ASP A 39 -12.28 -4.97 -15.99
N ILE A 40 -10.97 -4.70 -15.97
CA ILE A 40 -9.99 -5.38 -15.14
C ILE A 40 -9.64 -4.47 -13.97
N ASP A 41 -9.76 -4.99 -12.75
CA ASP A 41 -9.61 -4.16 -11.54
C ASP A 41 -8.24 -3.50 -11.48
N ILE A 42 -7.17 -4.26 -11.77
CA ILE A 42 -5.83 -3.69 -11.87
C ILE A 42 -4.95 -4.41 -12.89
N LEU A 43 -4.34 -3.64 -13.79
CA LEU A 43 -3.17 -4.08 -14.55
C LEU A 43 -1.93 -3.47 -13.93
N ALA A 44 -0.86 -4.26 -13.84
CA ALA A 44 0.42 -3.74 -13.39
C ALA A 44 1.57 -4.31 -14.21
N PHE A 45 2.62 -3.52 -14.41
CA PHE A 45 3.82 -3.97 -15.11
C PHE A 45 5.09 -3.44 -14.43
N ARG A 46 6.15 -4.23 -14.46
CA ARG A 46 7.46 -3.91 -13.88
C ARG A 46 8.56 -4.40 -14.81
N PHE A 47 9.56 -3.56 -15.04
CA PHE A 47 10.76 -3.94 -15.80
C PHE A 47 11.75 -4.72 -14.92
N PRO A 48 12.53 -5.64 -15.52
CA PRO A 48 13.59 -6.32 -14.80
C PRO A 48 14.62 -5.31 -14.31
N GLY A 49 15.15 -5.57 -13.11
CA GLY A 49 16.19 -4.75 -12.49
C GLY A 49 15.92 -3.25 -12.56
N GLY A 50 14.88 -2.75 -11.87
CA GLY A 50 14.49 -1.33 -11.81
C GLY A 50 15.58 -0.31 -11.42
N GLU A 51 16.84 -0.74 -11.28
CA GLU A 51 18.04 0.06 -11.22
C GLU A 51 18.22 0.93 -12.48
N PRO A 52 18.44 2.25 -12.34
CA PRO A 52 18.88 3.04 -13.47
C PRO A 52 20.20 2.48 -13.99
N MET A 53 20.29 2.26 -15.31
CA MET A 53 21.48 1.78 -16.02
C MET A 53 22.77 2.60 -15.74
N ALA A 54 22.64 3.79 -15.16
CA ALA A 54 23.76 4.62 -14.74
C ALA A 54 23.81 4.75 -13.22
N ARG A 55 24.71 3.98 -12.58
CA ARG A 55 25.15 4.22 -11.19
C ARG A 55 25.98 5.49 -11.09
N SER A 56 25.34 6.65 -11.24
CA SER A 56 25.95 7.91 -10.82
C SER A 56 26.02 7.93 -9.29
N ARG A 57 27.16 8.35 -8.72
CA ARG A 57 27.33 8.60 -7.27
C ARG A 57 26.29 9.58 -6.68
N ARG A 58 25.53 10.28 -7.54
CA ARG A 58 24.47 11.23 -7.18
C ARG A 58 23.06 10.76 -7.56
N ALA A 59 22.90 9.56 -8.13
CA ALA A 59 21.57 9.04 -8.41
C ALA A 59 20.86 8.76 -7.07
N PRO A 60 19.56 9.11 -6.94
CA PRO A 60 18.79 8.73 -5.76
C PRO A 60 18.88 7.21 -5.59
N LYS A 61 19.17 6.75 -4.38
CA LYS A 61 19.16 5.31 -4.07
C LYS A 61 17.77 4.79 -4.43
N LEU A 62 17.72 3.93 -5.44
CA LEU A 62 16.51 3.23 -5.80
C LEU A 62 16.10 2.32 -4.63
N ILE A 63 14.79 2.06 -4.52
CA ILE A 63 14.21 1.02 -3.67
C ILE A 63 15.08 -0.23 -3.76
N ASP A 64 15.65 -0.64 -2.63
CA ASP A 64 16.44 -1.84 -2.54
C ASP A 64 15.54 -3.04 -2.83
N THR A 65 15.90 -3.89 -3.79
CA THR A 65 15.09 -5.07 -4.14
C THR A 65 14.88 -6.03 -2.96
N SER A 66 15.70 -5.95 -1.90
CA SER A 66 15.48 -6.67 -0.64
C SER A 66 14.29 -6.15 0.18
N GLU A 67 13.78 -4.96 -0.13
CA GLU A 67 12.60 -4.38 0.51
C GLU A 67 11.29 -4.79 -0.17
N LEU A 68 11.35 -5.45 -1.34
CA LEU A 68 10.16 -5.95 -2.04
C LEU A 68 9.47 -7.06 -1.24
N ASP A 69 8.15 -7.13 -1.40
CA ASP A 69 7.35 -8.17 -0.77
C ASP A 69 7.66 -9.55 -1.36
N PRO A 70 8.23 -10.49 -0.58
CA PRO A 70 8.48 -11.85 -1.06
C PRO A 70 7.20 -12.59 -1.43
N GLY A 71 6.06 -12.23 -0.82
CA GLY A 71 4.74 -12.76 -1.15
C GLY A 71 4.28 -12.42 -2.57
N LEU A 72 4.82 -11.36 -3.18
CA LEU A 72 4.57 -11.03 -4.59
C LEU A 72 5.37 -11.90 -5.56
N ALA A 73 6.47 -12.53 -5.08
CA ALA A 73 7.40 -13.37 -5.85
C ALA A 73 7.76 -12.77 -7.22
N VAL A 74 8.28 -11.55 -7.17
CA VAL A 74 8.58 -10.78 -8.37
C VAL A 74 9.71 -11.43 -9.17
N PRO A 75 9.53 -11.70 -10.47
CA PRO A 75 10.60 -12.15 -11.35
C PRO A 75 11.78 -11.15 -11.38
N LYS A 76 13.01 -11.67 -11.38
CA LYS A 76 14.23 -10.84 -11.33
C LYS A 76 14.68 -10.37 -12.71
N GLU A 77 14.66 -11.28 -13.68
CA GLU A 77 15.28 -11.12 -15.00
C GLU A 77 14.28 -10.92 -16.14
N SER A 78 12.98 -10.88 -15.83
CA SER A 78 11.92 -10.69 -16.81
C SER A 78 11.09 -9.45 -16.52
N ILE A 79 10.50 -8.89 -17.57
CA ILE A 79 9.37 -7.98 -17.44
C ILE A 79 8.25 -8.78 -16.79
N ASP A 80 7.65 -8.23 -15.74
CA ASP A 80 6.56 -8.87 -15.02
C ASP A 80 5.27 -8.09 -15.20
N MET A 81 4.25 -8.77 -15.70
CA MET A 81 2.91 -8.25 -15.90
C MET A 81 1.94 -8.97 -14.96
N ILE A 82 1.16 -8.19 -14.23
CA ILE A 82 0.10 -8.68 -13.36
C ILE A 82 -1.24 -8.27 -13.98
N ILE A 83 -2.10 -9.26 -14.15
CA ILE A 83 -3.54 -9.06 -14.37
C ILE A 83 -4.20 -9.39 -13.04
N GLY A 84 -4.66 -8.35 -12.35
CA GLY A 84 -5.13 -8.40 -10.98
C GLY A 84 -6.64 -8.25 -10.87
N GLU A 85 -7.24 -9.11 -10.04
CA GLU A 85 -8.62 -9.00 -9.57
C GLU A 85 -8.62 -8.60 -8.11
N VAL A 86 -9.49 -7.67 -7.69
CA VAL A 86 -9.61 -7.18 -6.32
C VAL A 86 -10.99 -7.50 -5.74
N LYS A 87 -11.03 -8.08 -4.54
CA LYS A 87 -12.25 -8.50 -3.85
C LYS A 87 -12.28 -8.01 -2.41
N GLU A 88 -13.28 -7.19 -2.09
CA GLU A 88 -13.52 -6.69 -0.73
C GLU A 88 -14.23 -7.72 0.18
N GLY A 89 -14.94 -8.71 -0.38
CA GLY A 89 -15.82 -9.64 0.35
C GLY A 89 -15.58 -11.15 0.10
N ARG A 90 -16.43 -11.99 0.72
CA ARG A 90 -16.41 -13.47 0.58
C ARG A 90 -17.17 -13.93 -0.67
N VAL A 91 -16.62 -13.72 -1.85
CA VAL A 91 -17.16 -14.30 -3.09
C VAL A 91 -15.99 -14.69 -3.97
N GLY A 92 -16.10 -15.85 -4.64
CA GLY A 92 -15.05 -16.40 -5.50
C GLY A 92 -14.54 -15.42 -6.57
N ILE A 93 -13.43 -15.78 -7.21
CA ILE A 93 -12.81 -14.96 -8.27
C ILE A 93 -13.83 -14.76 -9.40
N ASN A 94 -14.07 -13.50 -9.82
CA ASN A 94 -15.01 -13.22 -10.90
C ASN A 94 -14.59 -13.99 -12.15
N THR A 95 -15.58 -14.49 -12.87
CA THR A 95 -15.41 -15.21 -14.13
C THR A 95 -14.88 -14.33 -15.28
N GLY A 96 -14.95 -12.99 -15.15
CA GLY A 96 -14.59 -12.03 -16.20
C GLY A 96 -13.09 -11.98 -16.53
N ILE A 97 -12.22 -11.93 -15.52
CA ILE A 97 -10.75 -11.96 -15.71
C ILE A 97 -10.27 -13.30 -16.29
N ARG A 98 -11.08 -14.35 -16.21
CA ARG A 98 -10.79 -15.67 -16.76
C ARG A 98 -11.48 -15.93 -18.11
N ASP A 99 -12.16 -14.94 -18.70
CA ASP A 99 -12.65 -15.06 -20.07
C ASP A 99 -11.43 -15.04 -21.03
N PRO A 100 -11.22 -16.10 -21.82
CA PRO A 100 -10.10 -16.17 -22.76
C PRO A 100 -10.03 -14.98 -23.72
N ARG A 101 -11.17 -14.40 -24.10
CA ARG A 101 -11.24 -13.24 -25.01
C ARG A 101 -10.74 -11.96 -24.33
N VAL A 102 -11.00 -11.82 -23.03
CA VAL A 102 -10.54 -10.69 -22.22
C VAL A 102 -9.03 -10.78 -22.07
N LEU A 103 -8.53 -11.95 -21.63
CA LEU A 103 -7.10 -12.20 -21.48
C LEU A 103 -6.35 -12.00 -22.79
N LYS A 104 -6.85 -12.57 -23.90
CA LYS A 104 -6.25 -12.38 -25.23
C LYS A 104 -6.19 -10.92 -25.63
N THR A 105 -7.24 -10.14 -25.38
CA THR A 105 -7.28 -8.70 -25.68
C THR A 105 -6.21 -7.95 -24.88
N VAL A 106 -6.06 -8.25 -23.60
CA VAL A 106 -5.07 -7.62 -22.71
C VAL A 106 -3.64 -7.96 -23.14
N ILE A 107 -3.39 -9.25 -23.40
CA ILE A 107 -2.09 -9.75 -23.85
C ILE A 107 -1.68 -9.09 -25.17
N ASN A 108 -2.59 -9.01 -26.14
CA ASN A 108 -2.33 -8.36 -27.44
C ASN A 108 -2.08 -6.85 -27.33
N ARG A 109 -2.61 -6.17 -26.32
CA ARG A 109 -2.32 -4.74 -26.10
C ARG A 109 -0.92 -4.50 -25.54
N PHE A 110 -0.28 -5.52 -24.99
CA PHE A 110 1.06 -5.43 -24.44
C PHE A 110 2.15 -5.44 -25.52
N GLY A 111 1.85 -6.01 -26.69
CA GLY A 111 2.75 -6.03 -27.85
C GLY A 111 2.52 -7.24 -28.74
N GLU A 112 3.46 -7.50 -29.64
CA GLU A 112 3.48 -8.75 -30.40
C GLU A 112 3.83 -9.91 -29.46
N VAL A 113 2.79 -10.56 -28.97
CA VAL A 113 2.88 -11.80 -28.22
C VAL A 113 2.64 -12.91 -29.23
N GLY A 114 3.69 -13.68 -29.57
CA GLY A 114 3.65 -14.69 -30.64
C GLY A 114 2.40 -15.58 -30.60
N ASP A 115 2.41 -16.62 -29.76
CA ASP A 115 1.25 -17.49 -29.58
C ASP A 115 0.40 -17.05 -28.38
N ALA A 116 -0.43 -16.04 -28.58
CA ALA A 116 -1.30 -15.50 -27.54
C ALA A 116 -2.30 -16.55 -27.00
N GLU A 117 -2.75 -17.50 -27.82
CA GLU A 117 -3.67 -18.57 -27.38
C GLU A 117 -2.99 -19.49 -26.38
N ARG A 118 -1.74 -19.90 -26.67
CA ARG A 118 -0.94 -20.67 -25.73
C ARG A 118 -0.74 -19.94 -24.40
N VAL A 119 -0.41 -18.65 -24.43
CA VAL A 119 -0.21 -17.84 -23.21
C VAL A 119 -1.50 -17.77 -22.38
N VAL A 120 -2.65 -17.59 -23.02
CA VAL A 120 -3.96 -17.59 -22.35
C VAL A 120 -4.23 -18.96 -21.70
N LEU A 121 -3.96 -20.06 -22.40
CA LEU A 121 -4.12 -21.41 -21.85
C LEU A 121 -3.22 -21.66 -20.64
N GLU A 122 -1.94 -21.25 -20.71
CA GLU A 122 -1.01 -21.33 -19.59
C GLU A 122 -1.50 -20.50 -18.38
N LEU A 123 -1.94 -19.26 -18.60
CA LEU A 123 -2.52 -18.41 -17.54
C LEU A 123 -3.75 -19.03 -16.88
N LEU A 124 -4.65 -19.62 -17.66
CA LEU A 124 -5.86 -20.25 -17.12
C LEU A 124 -5.55 -21.52 -16.33
N ASN A 125 -4.52 -22.28 -16.72
CA ASN A 125 -4.17 -23.55 -16.10
C ASN A 125 -3.25 -23.42 -14.88
N ALA A 126 -2.26 -22.53 -14.94
CA ALA A 126 -1.24 -22.37 -13.89
C ALA A 126 -1.41 -21.06 -13.10
N GLY A 127 -2.03 -20.05 -13.68
CA GLY A 127 -2.07 -18.70 -13.12
C GLY A 127 -0.86 -17.84 -13.49
N ASP A 128 0.08 -18.38 -14.26
CA ASP A 128 1.22 -17.68 -14.83
C ASP A 128 1.57 -18.24 -16.21
N ALA A 129 2.20 -17.42 -17.04
CA ALA A 129 2.67 -17.80 -18.36
C ALA A 129 3.91 -16.99 -18.74
N CYS A 130 4.81 -17.63 -19.49
CA CYS A 130 5.99 -16.97 -20.03
C CYS A 130 5.71 -16.50 -21.46
N ILE A 131 6.03 -15.24 -21.74
CA ILE A 131 6.06 -14.66 -23.08
C ILE A 131 7.53 -14.50 -23.48
N PRO A 132 8.05 -15.34 -24.39
CA PRO A 132 9.41 -15.20 -24.89
C PRO A 132 9.61 -13.82 -25.56
N PRO A 133 10.82 -13.22 -25.45
CA PRO A 133 12.02 -13.78 -24.83
C PRO A 133 12.17 -13.51 -23.32
N THR A 134 11.52 -12.49 -22.77
CA THR A 134 11.85 -11.98 -21.41
C THR A 134 10.65 -11.43 -20.64
N SER A 135 9.43 -11.86 -20.94
CA SER A 135 8.22 -11.38 -20.26
C SER A 135 7.49 -12.50 -19.53
N SER A 136 6.88 -12.18 -18.40
CA SER A 136 6.04 -13.07 -17.59
C SER A 136 4.70 -12.38 -17.38
N VAL A 137 3.60 -13.11 -17.53
CA VAL A 137 2.25 -12.65 -17.20
C VAL A 137 1.71 -13.51 -16.07
N ARG A 138 1.08 -12.90 -15.07
CA ARG A 138 0.56 -13.59 -13.89
C ARG A 138 -0.84 -13.11 -13.54
N LEU A 139 -1.71 -14.05 -13.20
CA LEU A 139 -3.00 -13.79 -12.59
C LEU A 139 -2.81 -13.70 -11.08
N ILE A 140 -3.19 -12.58 -10.49
CA ILE A 140 -3.16 -12.38 -9.03
C ILE A 140 -4.54 -11.96 -8.55
N ALA A 141 -5.07 -12.68 -7.58
CA ALA A 141 -6.29 -12.30 -6.89
C ALA A 141 -5.96 -11.66 -5.53
N PHE A 142 -6.42 -10.44 -5.34
CA PHE A 142 -6.31 -9.68 -4.10
C PHE A 142 -7.63 -9.75 -3.36
N GLY A 143 -7.66 -10.24 -2.12
CA GLY A 143 -8.93 -10.36 -1.41
C GLY A 143 -8.92 -11.25 -0.19
N SER A 144 -10.09 -11.45 0.40
CA SER A 144 -10.26 -12.33 1.55
C SER A 144 -10.73 -13.72 1.08
N PHE A 145 -9.81 -14.69 1.07
CA PHE A 145 -10.09 -16.07 0.68
C PHE A 145 -10.05 -16.98 1.91
N PRO A 146 -11.20 -17.42 2.47
CA PRO A 146 -11.24 -18.32 3.61
C PRO A 146 -10.56 -19.66 3.29
N PRO A 147 -9.90 -20.32 4.26
CA PRO A 147 -9.36 -21.65 4.09
C PRO A 147 -10.42 -22.63 3.54
N GLY A 148 -10.04 -23.46 2.57
CA GLY A 148 -10.93 -24.43 1.93
C GLY A 148 -11.84 -23.87 0.82
N SER A 149 -11.79 -22.56 0.55
CA SER A 149 -12.49 -21.99 -0.61
C SER A 149 -11.84 -22.48 -1.90
N GLN A 150 -12.64 -22.99 -2.84
CA GLN A 150 -12.14 -23.29 -4.17
C GLN A 150 -11.76 -22.00 -4.88
N VAL A 151 -10.49 -21.91 -5.26
CA VAL A 151 -9.92 -20.80 -6.00
C VAL A 151 -9.25 -21.35 -7.24
N PRO A 152 -9.47 -20.75 -8.42
CA PRO A 152 -8.76 -21.17 -9.62
C PRO A 152 -7.24 -20.99 -9.48
N PRO A 153 -6.44 -21.67 -10.33
CA PRO A 153 -5.00 -21.49 -10.37
C PRO A 153 -4.63 -20.03 -10.61
N CYS A 154 -4.15 -19.38 -9.55
CA CYS A 154 -3.63 -18.02 -9.53
C CYS A 154 -2.92 -17.78 -8.20
N ARG A 155 -2.07 -16.75 -8.14
CA ARG A 155 -1.52 -16.30 -6.86
C ARG A 155 -2.58 -15.53 -6.09
N ILE A 156 -2.66 -15.76 -4.78
CA ILE A 156 -3.58 -15.05 -3.90
C ILE A 156 -2.78 -14.22 -2.91
N ILE A 157 -3.15 -12.94 -2.78
CA ILE A 157 -2.58 -12.03 -1.79
C ILE A 157 -3.73 -11.42 -1.00
N SER A 158 -3.73 -11.61 0.32
CA SER A 158 -4.83 -11.07 1.13
C SER A 158 -4.76 -9.55 1.26
N LEU A 159 -5.90 -8.88 1.33
CA LEU A 159 -5.92 -7.44 1.65
C LEU A 159 -5.29 -7.14 3.02
N GLY A 160 -5.36 -8.10 3.96
CA GLY A 160 -4.66 -8.01 5.25
C GLY A 160 -3.13 -8.02 5.10
N HIS A 161 -2.60 -8.85 4.19
CA HIS A 161 -1.18 -8.87 3.84
C HIS A 161 -0.74 -7.55 3.19
N VAL A 162 -1.50 -7.10 2.20
CA VAL A 162 -1.31 -5.80 1.52
C VAL A 162 -1.25 -4.65 2.53
N LEU A 163 -2.24 -4.57 3.43
CA LEU A 163 -2.31 -3.55 4.46
C LEU A 163 -1.10 -3.62 5.41
N SER A 164 -0.74 -4.81 5.86
CA SER A 164 0.38 -5.03 6.78
C SER A 164 1.71 -4.57 6.17
N TYR A 165 1.94 -4.89 4.89
CA TYR A 165 3.12 -4.44 4.14
C TYR A 165 3.16 -2.91 4.07
N LEU A 166 2.06 -2.26 3.66
CA LEU A 166 1.99 -0.81 3.52
C LEU A 166 2.21 -0.09 4.86
N GLN A 167 1.62 -0.59 5.95
CA GLN A 167 1.81 -0.05 7.30
C GLN A 167 3.26 -0.19 7.76
N ALA A 168 3.88 -1.37 7.55
CA ALA A 168 5.27 -1.60 7.90
C ALA A 168 6.21 -0.67 7.11
N TYR A 169 5.94 -0.46 5.82
CA TYR A 169 6.69 0.47 4.99
C TYR A 169 6.57 1.92 5.50
N VAL A 170 5.35 2.41 5.72
CA VAL A 170 5.12 3.77 6.25
C VAL A 170 5.81 3.96 7.60
N HIS A 171 5.74 2.97 8.47
CA HIS A 171 6.38 2.99 9.78
C HIS A 171 7.91 3.11 9.68
N ARG A 172 8.53 2.27 8.85
CA ARG A 172 9.99 2.21 8.63
C ARG A 172 10.52 3.49 8.00
N HIS A 173 9.83 4.02 6.99
CA HIS A 173 10.28 5.17 6.19
C HIS A 173 9.65 6.50 6.62
N TRP A 174 9.02 6.56 7.80
CA TRP A 174 8.30 7.73 8.31
C TRP A 174 9.08 9.06 8.19
N HIS A 175 10.37 9.03 8.49
CA HIS A 175 11.24 10.21 8.47
C HIS A 175 11.30 10.89 7.09
N MET A 176 11.23 10.09 6.02
CA MET A 176 11.14 10.58 4.64
C MET A 176 9.71 10.94 4.26
N LEU A 177 8.77 10.03 4.53
CA LEU A 177 7.40 10.13 4.03
C LEU A 177 6.60 11.28 4.66
N ARG A 178 6.91 11.67 5.91
CA ARG A 178 6.12 12.68 6.66
C ARG A 178 6.06 14.07 6.01
N HIS A 179 6.98 14.37 5.10
CA HIS A 179 7.07 15.65 4.40
C HIS A 179 6.53 15.58 2.97
N LEU A 180 6.14 14.40 2.48
CA LEU A 180 5.60 14.21 1.14
C LEU A 180 4.08 14.45 1.12
N GLN A 181 3.62 15.04 0.01
CA GLN A 181 2.21 15.14 -0.31
C GLN A 181 1.81 13.96 -1.19
N PHE A 182 0.99 13.06 -0.65
CA PHE A 182 0.46 11.93 -1.41
C PHE A 182 -0.89 12.34 -2.01
N LYS A 183 -1.02 12.15 -3.33
CA LYS A 183 -2.30 12.31 -4.03
C LYS A 183 -3.15 11.04 -4.02
N ASP A 184 -2.54 9.90 -3.67
CA ASP A 184 -3.22 8.63 -3.55
C ASP A 184 -4.03 8.56 -2.23
N PRO A 185 -5.35 8.30 -2.28
CA PRO A 185 -6.21 8.29 -1.09
C PRO A 185 -5.83 7.23 -0.05
N ALA A 186 -5.40 6.03 -0.48
CA ALA A 186 -5.04 4.95 0.43
C ALA A 186 -3.78 5.30 1.22
N PHE A 187 -2.76 5.84 0.54
CA PHE A 187 -1.57 6.38 1.19
C PHE A 187 -1.87 7.55 2.12
N GLY A 188 -2.70 8.49 1.68
CA GLY A 188 -3.11 9.63 2.51
C GLY A 188 -3.73 9.17 3.84
N PHE A 189 -4.58 8.14 3.79
CA PHE A 189 -5.18 7.54 4.98
C PHE A 189 -4.15 6.83 5.86
N LEU A 190 -3.26 6.01 5.30
CA LEU A 190 -2.18 5.33 6.05
C LEU A 190 -1.25 6.33 6.76
N MET A 191 -0.87 7.41 6.07
CA MET A 191 -0.08 8.49 6.64
C MET A 191 -0.81 9.18 7.79
N THR A 192 -2.12 9.37 7.67
CA THR A 192 -2.96 9.95 8.72
C THR A 192 -3.01 9.04 9.95
N MET A 193 -3.17 7.73 9.76
CA MET A 193 -3.12 6.76 10.86
C MET A 193 -1.75 6.75 11.56
N GLU A 194 -0.64 6.78 10.81
CA GLU A 194 0.69 6.81 11.43
C GLU A 194 0.95 8.14 12.16
N LYS A 195 0.45 9.28 11.64
CA LYS A 195 0.47 10.57 12.35
C LYS A 195 -0.31 10.49 13.65
N ALA A 196 -1.54 9.96 13.62
CA ALA A 196 -2.37 9.82 14.81
C ALA A 196 -1.70 8.93 15.87
N ARG A 197 -1.15 7.79 15.45
CA ARG A 197 -0.42 6.86 16.32
C ARG A 197 0.78 7.52 16.99
N ARG A 198 1.54 8.34 16.25
CA ARG A 198 2.70 9.09 16.78
C ARG A 198 2.30 10.31 17.60
N GLY A 199 1.20 10.99 17.24
CA GLY A 199 0.61 12.09 18.01
C GLY A 199 0.12 11.66 19.38
N GLY A 200 -0.33 10.40 19.51
CA GLY A 200 -0.60 9.76 20.80
C GLY A 200 0.61 9.68 21.75
N ALA A 201 1.84 9.78 21.23
CA ALA A 201 3.06 9.87 22.04
C ALA A 201 3.36 11.31 22.52
N GLY A 202 2.66 12.31 22.00
CA GLY A 202 2.78 13.73 22.36
C GLY A 202 1.48 14.30 22.95
N ARG A 203 0.65 13.46 23.59
CA ARG A 203 -0.66 13.85 24.15
C ARG A 203 -0.52 15.06 25.07
N ARG A 204 -1.30 16.11 24.78
CA ARG A 204 -1.67 17.14 25.75
C ARG A 204 -3.08 16.87 26.25
N GLY A 205 -3.36 17.22 27.51
CA GLY A 205 -4.64 16.98 28.16
C GLY A 205 -4.94 15.50 28.45
N GLU A 206 -6.10 15.22 29.04
CA GLU A 206 -6.53 13.86 29.34
C GLU A 206 -6.93 13.12 28.05
N GLN A 207 -6.42 11.90 27.88
CA GLN A 207 -6.67 11.04 26.72
C GLN A 207 -6.32 11.66 25.33
N GLY A 208 -5.57 12.76 25.29
CA GLY A 208 -5.21 13.46 24.05
C GLY A 208 -6.18 14.59 23.66
N VAL A 209 -7.07 14.99 24.56
CA VAL A 209 -7.96 16.13 24.40
C VAL A 209 -7.58 17.21 25.41
N GLU A 210 -7.19 18.39 24.91
CA GLU A 210 -6.89 19.58 25.71
C GLU A 210 -7.77 20.74 25.24
N VAL A 211 -8.42 21.42 26.18
CA VAL A 211 -9.04 22.73 25.91
C VAL A 211 -7.97 23.78 26.16
N VAL A 212 -7.47 24.40 25.08
CA VAL A 212 -6.51 25.51 25.19
C VAL A 212 -7.31 26.80 25.32
N PRO A 213 -7.29 27.48 26.47
CA PRO A 213 -8.01 28.74 26.63
C PRO A 213 -7.38 29.84 25.74
N PRO A 214 -8.16 30.84 25.30
CA PRO A 214 -7.63 31.99 24.57
C PRO A 214 -6.58 32.71 25.42
N LYS A 215 -5.56 33.27 24.75
CA LYS A 215 -4.35 33.89 25.34
C LYS A 215 -4.56 34.98 26.41
N SER A 216 -5.80 35.34 26.74
CA SER A 216 -6.15 36.32 27.77
C SER A 216 -6.16 35.79 29.20
N GLU A 217 -6.00 34.47 29.42
CA GLU A 217 -5.78 33.93 30.76
C GLU A 217 -4.29 33.61 30.94
N GLU A 218 -3.58 34.60 31.50
CA GLU A 218 -2.17 34.50 31.85
C GLU A 218 -1.89 33.23 32.68
N ARG A 219 -0.85 32.51 32.28
CA ARG A 219 -0.14 31.59 33.17
C ARG A 219 0.25 32.37 34.42
N VAL A 220 -0.44 32.14 35.53
CA VAL A 220 0.10 32.47 36.85
C VAL A 220 1.40 31.67 36.98
N PRO A 221 2.58 32.32 37.01
CA PRO A 221 3.82 31.62 37.27
C PRO A 221 3.69 31.08 38.69
N ASN A 222 3.90 29.78 38.87
CA ASN A 222 3.90 29.16 40.18
C ASN A 222 5.13 29.66 40.97
N GLY A 223 4.99 30.84 41.56
CA GLY A 223 6.01 31.57 42.30
C GLY A 223 5.55 31.78 43.73
N ARG A 224 5.99 30.87 44.61
CA ARG A 224 6.07 31.02 46.08
C ARG A 224 4.75 31.32 46.81
N ARG A 225 4.06 30.27 47.27
CA ARG A 225 3.39 30.31 48.58
C ARG A 225 4.44 30.09 49.67
N ALA A 226 5.15 31.15 50.03
CA ALA A 226 5.81 31.25 51.32
C ALA A 226 4.88 32.09 52.21
N GLY A 227 4.30 31.47 53.24
CA GLY A 227 3.52 32.21 54.22
C GLY A 227 2.38 31.42 54.84
N GLU A 228 2.64 30.25 55.41
CA GLU A 228 1.80 29.75 56.50
C GLU A 228 2.67 29.13 57.60
N THR A 229 2.32 29.49 58.83
CA THR A 229 2.76 28.93 60.13
C THR A 229 4.07 29.44 60.75
N ALA A 230 4.04 30.68 61.23
CA ALA A 230 4.77 31.05 62.44
C ALA A 230 4.16 30.30 63.64
N ARG A 231 4.67 29.10 63.95
CA ARG A 231 4.43 28.43 65.24
C ARG A 231 5.60 28.72 66.18
N GLN A 232 5.22 29.29 67.32
CA GLN A 232 6.01 29.62 68.49
C GLN A 232 6.87 28.43 68.97
N PHE A 233 8.12 28.69 69.32
CA PHE A 233 8.89 27.89 70.28
C PHE A 233 9.64 28.83 71.25
N PRO A 234 9.75 28.48 72.55
CA PRO A 234 10.24 29.37 73.61
C PRO A 234 11.78 29.40 73.71
N PRO A 235 12.37 30.36 74.46
CA PRO A 235 13.81 30.57 74.45
C PRO A 235 14.57 29.51 75.25
N ARG A 236 15.66 28.98 74.68
CA ARG A 236 16.63 28.15 75.40
C ARG A 236 17.52 29.01 76.29
N VAL A 237 17.49 28.67 77.57
CA VAL A 237 18.35 29.15 78.65
C VAL A 237 19.83 28.90 78.31
N ARG A 238 20.64 29.97 78.36
CA ARG A 238 22.12 29.88 78.41
C ARG A 238 22.54 29.26 79.73
N ARG A 239 23.23 28.12 79.71
CA ARG A 239 24.08 27.65 80.81
C ARG A 239 25.55 27.71 80.40
N ARG A 240 26.32 28.30 81.31
CA ARG A 240 27.78 28.51 81.33
C ARG A 240 28.57 27.22 81.07
N ARG A 241 29.73 27.35 80.43
CA ARG A 241 31.04 27.14 81.05
C ARG A 241 32.05 28.06 80.38
#